data_AF-A0A3D0D4W0-F1
#
_entry.id   AF-A0A3D0D4W0-F1
#
_cell.length_a   1.000
_cell.length_b   1.000
_cell.length_c   1.000
_cell.angle_alpha   90.00
_cell.angle_beta   90.00
_cell.angle_gamma   90.00
#
_symmetry.space_group_name_H-M   'P 1'
#
loop_
_entity.id
_entity.type
_entity.pdbx_description
1 polymer ?
#
loop_
_entity_poly.entity_id
_entity_poly.type
_entity_poly.pdbx_seq_one_letter_code
_entity_poly.pdbx_strand_id
1 'polypeptide(L)'
;ATFLGGSRSDSGQGIAVDGAGAAYITGETGSADFPTTPSAFDPSFNGGWDAFVAKLNAGGTTLHYATFLGGGGGDKGHAIAVDGAGGAYVTGWTTSTDFPTTPAPSIPATTAAPPLW
;
A
#
# COMPACT_ATOMS: atom_id res chain seq x y z
N ALA A 1 -2.97 -7.00 -22.75
CA ALA A 1 -1.73 -7.06 -21.98
C ALA A 1 -2.06 -6.76 -20.52
N THR A 2 -1.63 -7.60 -19.59
CA THR A 2 -1.80 -7.41 -18.13
C THR A 2 -0.48 -6.92 -17.52
N PHE A 3 0.18 -5.99 -18.20
CA PHE A 3 1.38 -5.35 -17.67
C PHE A 3 0.93 -4.19 -16.78
N LEU A 4 1.34 -4.21 -15.51
CA LEU A 4 1.04 -3.18 -14.52
C LEU A 4 2.29 -2.32 -14.31
N GLY A 5 2.31 -1.15 -14.94
CA GLY A 5 3.43 -0.23 -14.93
C GLY A 5 3.14 1.02 -15.76
N GLY A 6 4.03 2.00 -15.71
CA GLY A 6 3.99 3.24 -16.46
C GLY A 6 5.23 3.44 -17.34
N SER A 7 5.61 4.70 -17.51
CA SER A 7 6.67 5.14 -18.43
C SER A 7 8.10 4.95 -17.91
N ARG A 8 8.28 4.66 -16.62
CA ARG A 8 9.58 4.49 -15.96
C ARG A 8 9.71 3.08 -15.40
N SER A 9 10.69 2.88 -14.52
CA SER A 9 10.93 1.56 -13.93
C SER A 9 9.87 1.28 -12.87
N ASP A 10 9.24 0.11 -12.98
CA ASP A 10 8.26 -0.41 -12.02
C ASP A 10 8.64 -1.84 -11.68
N SER A 11 8.53 -2.21 -10.40
CA SER A 11 8.88 -3.54 -9.93
C SER A 11 7.78 -4.08 -9.02
N GLY A 12 7.20 -5.22 -9.37
CA GLY A 12 6.33 -5.97 -8.46
C GLY A 12 7.17 -6.88 -7.57
N GLN A 13 7.03 -6.74 -6.25
CA GLN A 13 7.83 -7.47 -5.25
C GLN A 13 7.03 -8.56 -4.56
N GLY A 14 5.76 -8.29 -4.27
CA GLY A 14 4.89 -9.21 -3.53
C GLY A 14 3.55 -9.41 -4.24
N ILE A 15 3.04 -10.64 -4.20
CA ILE A 15 1.69 -10.98 -4.66
C ILE A 15 1.01 -11.93 -3.67
N ALA A 16 -0.28 -11.70 -3.42
CA ALA A 16 -1.17 -12.59 -2.67
C ALA A 16 -2.52 -12.69 -3.39
N VAL A 17 -3.28 -13.75 -3.14
CA VAL A 17 -4.60 -13.98 -3.75
C VAL A 17 -5.62 -14.24 -2.65
N ASP A 18 -6.76 -13.57 -2.69
CA ASP A 18 -7.84 -13.77 -1.72
C ASP A 18 -8.69 -15.02 -2.04
N GLY A 19 -9.60 -15.38 -1.14
CA GLY A 19 -10.49 -16.53 -1.33
C GLY A 19 -11.47 -16.40 -2.50
N ALA A 20 -11.66 -15.20 -3.05
CA ALA A 20 -12.47 -14.95 -4.25
C ALA A 20 -11.63 -14.99 -5.55
N GLY A 21 -10.31 -15.21 -5.44
CA GLY A 21 -9.38 -15.29 -6.55
C GLY A 21 -8.82 -13.94 -7.00
N ALA A 22 -9.14 -12.83 -6.32
CA ALA A 22 -8.59 -11.52 -6.66
C ALA A 22 -7.11 -11.44 -6.24
N ALA A 23 -6.25 -10.98 -7.16
CA ALA A 23 -4.82 -10.86 -6.91
C ALA A 23 -4.48 -9.46 -6.36
N TYR A 24 -3.66 -9.42 -5.32
CA TYR A 24 -3.15 -8.22 -4.68
C TYR A 24 -1.65 -8.15 -4.89
N ILE A 25 -1.16 -7.02 -5.39
CA ILE A 25 0.24 -6.82 -5.75
C ILE A 25 0.76 -5.60 -5.01
N THR A 26 1.99 -5.71 -4.51
CA THR A 26 2.77 -4.58 -4.01
C THR A 26 4.16 -4.56 -4.62
N GLY A 27 4.79 -3.40 -4.56
CA GLY A 27 6.09 -3.16 -5.15
C GLY A 27 6.44 -1.69 -5.07
N GLU A 28 7.29 -1.24 -5.99
CA GLU A 28 7.67 0.15 -6.16
C GLU A 28 7.49 0.61 -7.61
N THR A 29 7.20 1.89 -7.77
CA THR A 29 7.08 2.56 -9.06
C THR A 29 7.86 3.86 -9.04
N GLY A 30 8.62 4.10 -10.11
CA GLY A 30 9.21 5.41 -10.43
C GLY A 30 8.36 6.20 -11.43
N SER A 31 7.18 5.70 -11.78
CA SER A 31 6.32 6.19 -12.86
C SER A 31 5.18 7.06 -12.33
N ALA A 32 5.17 8.34 -12.70
CA ALA A 32 4.06 9.25 -12.39
C ALA A 32 2.75 8.89 -13.12
N ASP A 33 2.85 8.11 -14.20
CA ASP A 33 1.74 7.57 -14.98
C ASP A 33 1.42 6.10 -14.62
N PHE A 34 1.89 5.62 -13.47
CA PHE A 34 1.51 4.29 -12.99
C PHE A 34 -0.03 4.18 -12.85
N PRO A 35 -0.66 3.09 -13.30
CA PRO A 35 -2.12 2.97 -13.26
C PRO A 35 -2.67 3.05 -11.84
N THR A 36 -3.56 4.01 -11.60
CA THR A 36 -4.35 4.13 -10.36
C THR A 36 -5.84 3.98 -10.65
N THR A 37 -6.63 3.80 -9.60
CA THR A 37 -8.11 3.76 -9.69
C THR A 37 -8.73 5.06 -9.19
N PRO A 38 -9.95 5.44 -9.64
CA PRO A 38 -10.63 6.63 -9.13
C PRO A 38 -10.84 6.66 -7.60
N SER A 39 -10.86 5.49 -6.96
CA SER A 39 -10.99 5.34 -5.51
C SER A 39 -9.65 5.12 -4.80
N ALA A 40 -8.52 5.46 -5.43
CA ALA A 40 -7.20 5.35 -4.83
C ALA A 40 -7.12 6.16 -3.52
N PHE A 41 -6.36 5.63 -2.54
CA PHE A 41 -5.99 6.40 -1.35
C PHE A 41 -5.13 7.62 -1.74
N ASP A 42 -4.16 7.40 -2.62
CA ASP A 42 -3.35 8.42 -3.25
C ASP A 42 -3.23 8.14 -4.76
N PRO A 43 -3.78 9.02 -5.61
CA PRO A 43 -3.68 8.90 -7.06
C PRO A 43 -2.40 9.51 -7.65
N SER A 44 -1.52 10.10 -6.84
CA SER A 44 -0.35 10.87 -7.29
C SER A 44 0.97 10.22 -6.87
N PHE A 45 1.98 10.38 -7.71
CA PHE A 45 3.36 10.03 -7.41
C PHE A 45 4.05 11.19 -6.67
N ASN A 46 4.63 10.93 -5.51
CA ASN A 46 5.01 11.98 -4.55
C ASN A 46 6.50 12.28 -4.50
N GLY A 47 7.38 11.40 -5.01
CA GLY A 47 8.79 11.52 -4.67
C GLY A 47 9.76 10.68 -5.50
N GLY A 48 10.77 10.12 -4.84
CA GLY A 48 11.84 9.37 -5.50
C GLY A 48 11.34 8.06 -6.12
N TRP A 49 10.66 7.25 -5.31
CA TRP A 49 9.95 6.03 -5.68
C TRP A 49 8.80 5.89 -4.70
N ASP A 50 7.62 5.54 -5.19
CA ASP A 50 6.49 5.28 -4.32
C ASP A 50 6.24 3.77 -4.27
N ALA A 51 5.88 3.26 -3.10
CA ALA A 51 5.30 1.94 -3.05
C ALA A 51 3.93 1.98 -3.74
N PHE A 52 3.46 0.86 -4.26
CA PHE A 52 2.09 0.75 -4.73
C PHE A 52 1.37 -0.42 -4.08
N VAL A 53 0.04 -0.32 -4.05
CA VAL A 53 -0.85 -1.45 -3.75
C VAL A 53 -1.90 -1.52 -4.84
N ALA A 54 -1.99 -2.67 -5.50
CA ALA A 54 -2.95 -2.93 -6.56
C ALA A 54 -3.77 -4.19 -6.26
N LYS A 55 -5.05 -4.19 -6.61
CA LYS A 55 -5.96 -5.33 -6.59
C LYS A 55 -6.53 -5.54 -7.99
N LEU A 56 -6.27 -6.70 -8.57
CA LEU A 56 -6.90 -7.16 -9.81
C LEU A 56 -8.14 -7.99 -9.50
N ASN A 57 -9.11 -7.99 -10.41
CA ASN A 57 -10.21 -8.97 -10.39
C ASN A 57 -9.67 -10.40 -10.57
N ALA A 58 -10.52 -11.40 -10.30
CA ALA A 58 -10.14 -12.81 -10.39
C ALA A 58 -9.71 -13.26 -11.80
N GLY A 59 -10.16 -12.54 -12.84
CA GLY A 59 -9.71 -12.76 -14.21
C GLY A 59 -8.35 -12.14 -14.54
N GLY A 60 -7.77 -11.33 -13.65
CA GLY A 60 -6.54 -10.57 -13.89
C GLY A 60 -6.69 -9.46 -14.95
N THR A 61 -7.92 -9.11 -15.33
CA THR A 61 -8.22 -8.21 -16.47
C THR A 61 -8.57 -6.78 -16.07
N THR A 62 -8.85 -6.52 -14.78
CA THR A 62 -9.30 -5.20 -14.33
C THR A 62 -8.71 -4.87 -12.96
N LEU A 63 -8.19 -3.65 -12.80
CA LEU A 63 -7.83 -3.10 -11.50
C LEU A 63 -9.10 -2.70 -10.74
N HIS A 64 -9.40 -3.41 -9.66
CA HIS A 64 -10.42 -3.01 -8.70
C HIS A 64 -9.93 -1.89 -7.77
N TYR A 65 -8.64 -1.88 -7.49
CA TYR A 65 -8.00 -0.87 -6.66
C TYR A 65 -6.55 -0.71 -7.11
N ALA A 66 -6.04 0.51 -7.16
CA ALA A 66 -4.62 0.80 -7.32
C ALA A 66 -4.32 2.18 -6.75
N THR A 67 -3.29 2.27 -5.92
CA THR A 67 -2.87 3.48 -5.22
C THR A 67 -1.35 3.56 -5.14
N PHE A 68 -0.83 4.78 -5.08
CA PHE A 68 0.49 5.03 -4.52
C PHE A 68 0.43 4.96 -2.98
N LEU A 69 1.57 4.66 -2.37
CA LEU A 69 1.79 4.62 -0.93
C LEU A 69 3.21 5.11 -0.66
N GLY A 70 3.35 6.38 -0.34
CA GLY A 70 4.66 7.01 -0.17
C GLY A 70 4.56 8.49 0.18
N GLY A 71 5.71 9.15 0.21
CA GLY A 71 5.86 10.59 0.39
C GLY A 71 6.98 11.15 -0.48
N GLY A 72 7.62 12.24 -0.08
CA GLY A 72 8.66 12.88 -0.90
C GLY A 72 9.96 12.06 -1.09
N GLY A 73 10.16 11.02 -0.31
CA GLY A 73 11.35 10.16 -0.28
C GLY A 73 11.24 8.92 -1.18
N GLY A 74 11.91 7.84 -0.77
CA GLY A 74 11.84 6.54 -1.45
C GLY A 74 11.07 5.54 -0.60
N ASP A 75 10.11 4.86 -1.23
CA ASP A 75 9.16 3.97 -0.59
C ASP A 75 9.05 2.66 -1.38
N LYS A 76 9.07 1.53 -0.66
CA LYS A 76 8.96 0.21 -1.27
C LYS A 76 8.05 -0.71 -0.49
N GLY A 77 7.10 -1.34 -1.17
CA GLY A 77 6.38 -2.50 -0.66
C GLY A 77 7.14 -3.77 -1.04
N HIS A 78 7.59 -4.55 -0.07
CA HIS A 78 8.34 -5.80 -0.31
C HIS A 78 7.45 -7.04 -0.30
N ALA A 79 6.42 -7.05 0.55
CA ALA A 79 5.53 -8.20 0.67
C ALA A 79 4.11 -7.75 1.02
N ILE A 80 3.15 -8.55 0.58
CA ILE A 80 1.73 -8.36 0.82
C ILE A 80 1.10 -9.68 1.27
N ALA A 81 0.28 -9.62 2.31
CA ALA A 81 -0.60 -10.70 2.73
C ALA A 81 -2.05 -10.21 2.70
N VAL A 82 -2.99 -11.13 2.52
CA VAL A 82 -4.42 -10.82 2.48
C VAL A 82 -5.17 -11.75 3.41
N ASP A 83 -6.07 -11.20 4.23
CA ASP A 83 -6.92 -11.99 5.13
C ASP A 83 -8.20 -12.50 4.45
N GLY A 84 -8.98 -13.33 5.15
CA GLY A 84 -10.23 -13.88 4.65
C GLY A 84 -11.34 -12.85 4.41
N ALA A 85 -11.21 -11.63 4.93
CA ALA A 85 -12.12 -10.51 4.69
C ALA A 85 -11.68 -9.63 3.51
N GLY A 86 -10.53 -9.93 2.89
CA GLY A 86 -9.96 -9.16 1.79
C GLY A 86 -9.13 -7.94 2.23
N GLY A 87 -8.79 -7.85 3.52
CA GLY A 87 -7.88 -6.85 4.06
C GLY A 87 -6.44 -7.15 3.63
N ALA A 88 -5.75 -6.14 3.08
CA ALA A 88 -4.36 -6.27 2.63
C ALA A 88 -3.39 -5.68 3.66
N TYR A 89 -2.31 -6.42 3.92
CA TYR A 89 -1.25 -6.07 4.87
C TYR A 89 0.06 -5.99 4.11
N VAL A 90 0.63 -4.80 4.01
CA VAL A 90 1.84 -4.53 3.24
C VAL A 90 2.99 -4.23 4.18
N THR A 91 4.15 -4.82 3.90
CA THR A 91 5.40 -4.55 4.62
C THR A 91 6.46 -4.03 3.66
N GLY A 92 7.42 -3.26 4.17
CA GLY A 92 8.34 -2.51 3.34
C GLY A 92 9.20 -1.54 4.15
N TRP A 93 9.75 -0.55 3.46
CA TRP A 93 10.47 0.55 4.08
C TRP A 93 10.14 1.88 3.40
N THR A 94 10.37 2.96 4.15
CA THR A 94 10.20 4.34 3.70
C THR A 94 11.40 5.17 4.17
N THR A 95 11.87 6.09 3.34
CA THR A 95 12.74 7.21 3.76
C THR A 95 11.99 8.54 3.77
N SER A 96 10.70 8.53 3.47
CA SER A 96 9.82 9.70 3.42
C SER A 96 9.51 10.19 4.83
N THR A 97 9.81 11.47 5.10
CA THR A 97 9.50 12.10 6.40
C THR A 97 8.01 12.43 6.56
N ASP A 98 7.28 12.39 5.45
CA ASP A 98 5.87 12.71 5.28
C ASP A 98 5.05 11.47 4.87
N PHE A 99 5.58 10.26 5.13
CA PHE A 99 4.90 9.01 4.80
C PHE A 99 3.50 8.94 5.44
N PRO A 100 2.46 8.51 4.71
CA PRO A 100 1.09 8.45 5.23
C PRO A 100 1.00 7.48 6.41
N THR A 101 0.69 8.03 7.57
CA THR A 101 0.44 7.26 8.80
C THR A 101 -0.96 7.54 9.31
N THR A 102 -1.58 6.53 9.94
CA THR A 102 -2.72 6.78 10.82
C THR A 102 -2.16 7.25 12.17
N PRO A 103 -2.67 8.34 12.77
CA PRO A 103 -2.27 8.72 14.11
C PRO A 103 -2.47 7.53 15.05
N ALA A 104 -1.48 7.28 15.92
CA ALA A 104 -1.64 6.26 16.95
C ALA A 104 -2.90 6.56 17.77
N PRO A 105 -3.67 5.54 18.19
CA PRO A 105 -4.76 5.75 19.13
C PRO A 105 -4.22 6.49 20.35
N SER A 106 -4.85 7.58 20.75
CA SER A 106 -4.51 8.21 22.02
C SER A 106 -4.86 7.21 23.13
N ILE A 107 -3.84 6.58 23.72
CA ILE A 107 -4.04 5.84 24.96
C ILE A 107 -4.30 6.89 26.03
N PRO A 108 -5.51 6.99 26.62
CA PRO A 108 -5.70 7.86 27.77
C PRO A 108 -4.72 7.39 28.83
N ALA A 109 -3.81 8.28 29.25
CA ALA A 109 -2.88 7.97 30.32
C ALA A 109 -3.70 7.50 31.52
N THR A 110 -3.58 6.22 31.89
CA THR A 110 -4.19 5.72 33.11
C THR A 110 -3.34 6.22 34.26
N THR A 111 -3.50 7.48 34.63
CA THR A 111 -2.99 8.03 35.89
C THR A 111 -3.89 7.57 37.05
N ALA A 112 -4.12 6.27 37.16
CA ALA A 112 -4.58 5.68 38.41
C ALA A 112 -3.33 5.31 39.21
N ALA A 113 -2.90 6.22 40.09
CA ALA A 113 -1.99 5.82 41.15
C ALA A 113 -2.67 4.69 41.96
N PRO A 114 -2.00 3.55 42.22
CA PRO A 114 -2.59 2.48 43.02
C PRO A 114 -2.93 3.03 44.42
N PRO A 115 -4.05 2.61 45.03
CA PRO A 115 -4.40 3.06 46.35
C PRO A 115 -3.34 2.59 47.36
N LEU A 116 -2.88 3.51 48.20
CA LEU A 116 -2.04 3.20 49.35
C LEU A 116 -2.96 2.64 50.44
N TRP A 117 -3.04 1.32 50.54
CA TRP A 117 -3.41 0.62 51.77
C TRP A 117 -2.44 -0.53 51.99
#